data_AF-A0AAN8HYP0-F1
#
_entry.id   AF-A0AAN8HYP0-F1
#
_cell.length_a   1.000
_cell.length_b   1.000
_cell.length_c   1.000
_cell.angle_alpha   90.00
_cell.angle_beta   90.00
_cell.angle_gamma   90.00
#
_symmetry.space_group_name_H-M   'P 1'
#
loop_
_entity.id
_entity.type
_entity.pdbx_description
1 polymer ?
#
loop_
_entity_poly.entity_id
_entity_poly.type
_entity_poly.pdbx_seq_one_letter_code
_entity_poly.pdbx_strand_id
1 'polypeptide(L)'
;MNLSYEKILRDQATECSEGAERERKEVFHLDAEHERLVVELAEELQSKQERERQLVKLRPYAVSFERAAKLTKFKDAKSLADHMENLLRIRESLLQQDLKKREKYDELRRTLQSNQEQHRLMRLQKNYELSQMEVEHEKARSEVLEWERKWNQIQETASKTHFSWDKSRWRHSTSTK
;
A
#
# COMPACT_ATOMS: atom_id res chain seq x y z
N MET A 1 -19.98 -56.45 -86.97
CA MET A 1 -19.45 -56.00 -85.65
C MET A 1 -20.17 -54.70 -85.30
N ASN A 2 -21.25 -54.74 -84.51
CA ASN A 2 -21.28 -54.64 -83.04
C ASN A 2 -20.78 -53.31 -82.41
N LEU A 3 -20.35 -52.32 -83.19
CA LEU A 3 -19.83 -51.06 -82.62
C LEU A 3 -20.92 -50.11 -82.07
N SER A 4 -22.08 -50.04 -82.72
CA SER A 4 -23.16 -49.12 -82.30
C SER A 4 -23.88 -49.58 -81.03
N TYR A 5 -24.07 -50.89 -80.88
CA TYR A 5 -24.80 -51.45 -79.74
C TYR A 5 -23.91 -51.54 -78.49
N GLU A 6 -22.63 -51.89 -78.66
CA GLU A 6 -21.65 -51.84 -77.56
C GLU A 6 -21.40 -50.42 -77.04
N LYS A 7 -21.53 -49.40 -77.89
CA LYS A 7 -21.39 -48.00 -77.47
C LYS A 7 -22.56 -47.58 -76.59
N ILE A 8 -23.80 -47.88 -77.00
CA ILE A 8 -25.01 -47.57 -76.21
C ILE A 8 -24.98 -48.29 -74.85
N LEU A 9 -24.59 -49.56 -74.82
CA LEU A 9 -24.46 -50.30 -73.56
C LEU A 9 -23.36 -49.74 -72.66
N ARG A 10 -22.25 -49.25 -73.23
CA ARG A 10 -21.20 -48.57 -72.46
C ARG A 10 -21.69 -47.24 -71.89
N ASP A 11 -22.35 -46.43 -72.72
CA ASP A 11 -22.86 -45.12 -72.33
C ASP A 11 -23.92 -45.25 -71.22
N GLN A 12 -24.81 -46.24 -71.32
CA GLN A 12 -25.77 -46.57 -70.26
C GLN A 12 -25.09 -47.11 -68.98
N ALA A 13 -24.07 -47.94 -69.12
CA ALA A 13 -23.30 -48.43 -67.98
C ALA A 13 -22.55 -47.29 -67.28
N THR A 14 -22.03 -46.32 -68.03
CA THR A 14 -21.37 -45.12 -67.47
C THR A 14 -22.37 -44.20 -66.78
N GLU A 15 -23.54 -43.94 -67.38
CA GLU A 15 -24.59 -43.13 -66.73
C GLU A 15 -25.12 -43.79 -65.44
N CYS A 16 -25.33 -45.10 -65.46
CA CYS A 16 -25.74 -45.86 -64.28
C CYS A 16 -24.65 -45.82 -63.19
N SER A 17 -23.37 -45.97 -63.58
CA SER A 17 -22.24 -45.85 -62.66
C SER A 17 -22.10 -44.45 -62.07
N GLU A 18 -22.32 -43.40 -62.86
CA GLU A 18 -22.26 -42.02 -62.41
C GLU A 18 -23.43 -41.67 -61.48
N GLY A 19 -24.63 -42.16 -61.77
CA GLY A 19 -25.79 -42.02 -60.90
C GLY A 19 -25.55 -42.68 -59.54
N ALA A 20 -25.07 -43.92 -59.55
CA ALA A 20 -24.74 -44.65 -58.32
C ALA A 20 -23.62 -43.96 -57.52
N GLU A 21 -22.64 -43.36 -58.18
CA GLU A 21 -21.55 -42.63 -57.51
C GLU A 21 -22.03 -41.29 -56.91
N ARG A 22 -22.97 -40.59 -57.55
CA ARG A 22 -23.60 -39.39 -56.99
C ARG A 22 -24.43 -39.71 -55.75
N GLU A 23 -25.28 -40.73 -55.83
CA GLU A 23 -26.07 -41.20 -54.67
C GLU A 23 -25.17 -41.59 -53.50
N ARG A 24 -24.06 -42.29 -53.76
CA ARG A 24 -23.09 -42.64 -52.72
C ARG A 24 -22.48 -41.41 -52.04
N LYS A 25 -22.14 -40.37 -52.80
CA LYS A 25 -21.59 -39.13 -52.26
C LYS A 25 -22.63 -38.34 -51.47
N GLU A 26 -23.87 -38.32 -51.92
CA GLU A 26 -24.98 -37.69 -51.19
C GLU A 26 -25.27 -38.40 -49.87
N VAL A 27 -25.35 -39.73 -49.88
CA VAL A 27 -25.51 -40.53 -48.67
C VAL A 27 -24.35 -40.28 -47.69
N PHE A 28 -23.11 -40.28 -48.18
CA PHE A 28 -21.95 -39.99 -47.33
C PHE A 28 -22.01 -38.59 -46.71
N HIS A 29 -22.43 -37.58 -47.47
CA HIS A 29 -22.62 -36.23 -46.94
C HIS A 29 -23.73 -36.16 -45.89
N LEU A 30 -24.87 -36.80 -46.14
CA LEU A 30 -25.98 -36.85 -45.20
C LEU A 30 -25.61 -37.59 -43.91
N ASP A 31 -24.85 -38.68 -44.01
CA ASP A 31 -24.34 -39.41 -42.84
C ASP A 31 -23.39 -38.53 -42.01
N ALA A 32 -22.47 -37.81 -42.66
CA ALA A 32 -21.57 -36.88 -41.97
C ALA A 32 -22.32 -35.71 -41.30
N GLU A 33 -23.35 -35.17 -41.95
CA GLU A 33 -24.20 -34.14 -41.35
C GLU A 33 -25.03 -34.69 -40.18
N HIS A 34 -25.54 -35.91 -40.31
CA HIS A 34 -26.26 -36.59 -39.24
C HIS A 34 -25.36 -36.81 -38.02
N GLU A 35 -24.13 -37.30 -38.21
CA GLU A 35 -23.15 -37.45 -37.13
C GLU A 35 -22.83 -36.11 -36.45
N ARG A 36 -22.61 -35.05 -37.22
CA ARG A 36 -22.39 -33.68 -36.69
C ARG A 36 -23.57 -33.24 -35.83
N LEU A 37 -24.80 -33.38 -36.33
CA LEU A 37 -26.01 -32.98 -35.62
C LEU A 37 -26.24 -33.81 -34.36
N VAL A 38 -25.89 -35.10 -34.37
CA VAL A 38 -25.95 -35.97 -33.17
C VAL A 38 -25.00 -35.48 -32.09
N VAL A 39 -23.79 -35.07 -32.45
CA VAL A 39 -22.82 -34.51 -31.50
C VAL A 39 -23.31 -33.17 -30.94
N GLU A 40 -23.74 -32.24 -31.80
CA GLU A 40 -24.28 -30.93 -31.37
C GLU A 40 -25.49 -31.09 -30.43
N LEU A 41 -26.39 -32.02 -30.75
CA LEU A 41 -27.54 -32.33 -29.89
C LEU A 41 -27.10 -32.85 -28.52
N ALA A 42 -26.09 -33.71 -28.47
CA ALA A 42 -25.55 -34.24 -27.22
C ALA A 42 -24.94 -33.12 -26.35
N GLU A 43 -24.17 -32.22 -26.96
CA GLU A 43 -23.58 -31.07 -26.28
C GLU A 43 -24.65 -30.11 -25.73
N GLU A 44 -25.67 -29.78 -26.52
CA GLU A 44 -26.77 -28.92 -26.08
C GLU A 44 -27.59 -29.56 -24.95
N LEU A 45 -27.84 -30.87 -25.03
CA LEU A 45 -28.51 -31.61 -23.95
C LEU A 45 -27.69 -31.59 -22.66
N GLN A 46 -26.36 -31.77 -22.75
CA GLN A 46 -25.48 -31.69 -21.59
C GLN A 46 -25.47 -30.28 -21.00
N SER A 47 -25.37 -29.26 -21.84
CA SER A 47 -25.39 -27.85 -21.44
C SER A 47 -26.72 -27.47 -20.78
N LYS A 48 -27.85 -27.96 -21.31
CA LYS A 48 -29.18 -27.82 -20.72
C LYS A 48 -29.25 -28.48 -19.34
N GLN A 49 -28.80 -29.73 -19.21
CA GLN A 49 -28.81 -30.43 -17.92
C GLN A 49 -27.98 -29.70 -16.86
N GLU A 50 -26.83 -29.14 -17.24
CA GLU A 50 -25.99 -28.37 -16.31
C GLU A 50 -26.70 -27.09 -15.84
N ARG A 51 -27.32 -26.35 -16.75
CA ARG A 51 -28.12 -25.17 -16.39
C ARG A 51 -29.30 -25.54 -15.48
N GLU A 52 -29.99 -26.64 -15.75
CA GLU A 52 -31.08 -27.14 -14.90
C GLU A 52 -30.58 -27.49 -13.49
N ARG A 53 -29.43 -28.15 -13.37
CA ARG A 53 -28.79 -28.42 -12.06
C ARG A 53 -28.48 -27.12 -11.31
N GLN A 54 -27.95 -26.12 -12.00
CA GLN A 54 -27.67 -24.81 -11.41
C GLN A 54 -28.95 -24.11 -10.93
N LEU A 55 -30.03 -24.15 -11.72
CA LEU A 55 -31.32 -23.61 -11.32
C LEU A 55 -31.90 -24.30 -10.08
N VAL A 56 -31.82 -25.64 -10.03
CA VAL A 56 -32.25 -26.40 -8.84
C VAL A 56 -31.45 -25.99 -7.61
N LYS A 57 -30.14 -25.82 -7.75
CA LYS A 57 -29.25 -25.37 -6.66
C LYS A 57 -29.58 -23.96 -6.18
N LEU A 58 -29.93 -23.05 -7.08
CA LEU A 58 -30.23 -21.64 -6.77
C LEU A 58 -31.67 -21.41 -6.29
N ARG A 59 -32.59 -22.33 -6.59
CA ARG A 59 -34.02 -22.21 -6.25
C ARG A 59 -34.30 -21.88 -4.78
N PRO A 60 -33.66 -22.52 -3.77
CA PRO A 60 -33.89 -22.18 -2.36
C PRO A 60 -33.55 -20.73 -2.03
N TYR A 61 -32.49 -20.19 -2.65
CA TYR A 61 -32.07 -18.80 -2.46
C TYR A 61 -33.07 -17.84 -3.09
N ALA A 62 -33.53 -18.13 -4.32
CA ALA A 62 -34.56 -17.32 -4.98
C ALA A 62 -35.85 -17.25 -4.13
N VAL A 63 -36.33 -18.39 -3.64
CA VAL A 63 -37.50 -18.44 -2.74
C VAL A 63 -37.27 -17.66 -1.45
N SER A 64 -36.06 -17.72 -0.89
CA SER A 64 -35.70 -16.98 0.32
C SER A 64 -35.68 -15.47 0.07
N PHE A 65 -35.13 -15.03 -1.06
CA PHE A 65 -35.11 -13.62 -1.48
C PHE A 65 -36.51 -13.08 -1.75
N GLU A 66 -37.39 -13.86 -2.39
CA GLU A 66 -38.78 -13.48 -2.59
C GLU A 66 -39.54 -13.34 -1.26
N ARG A 67 -39.32 -14.25 -0.31
CA ARG A 67 -39.89 -14.14 1.04
C ARG A 67 -39.36 -12.89 1.75
N ALA A 68 -38.06 -12.63 1.67
CA ALA A 68 -37.46 -11.43 2.26
C ALA A 68 -38.01 -10.15 1.63
N ALA A 69 -38.21 -10.12 0.30
CA ALA A 69 -38.84 -8.99 -0.38
C ALA A 69 -40.26 -8.73 0.15
N LYS A 70 -41.07 -9.79 0.36
CA LYS A 70 -42.42 -9.68 0.94
C LYS A 70 -42.44 -9.16 2.39
N LEU A 71 -41.39 -9.43 3.17
CA LEU A 71 -41.26 -8.96 4.55
C LEU A 71 -40.69 -7.54 4.65
N THR A 72 -40.33 -6.93 3.52
CA THR A 72 -39.70 -5.62 3.46
C THR A 72 -40.50 -4.69 2.56
N LYS A 73 -40.03 -3.45 2.38
CA LYS A 73 -40.67 -2.44 1.53
C LYS A 73 -40.39 -2.61 0.03
N PHE A 74 -39.67 -3.65 -0.37
CA PHE A 74 -39.25 -3.84 -1.76
C PHE A 74 -40.34 -4.53 -2.58
N LYS A 75 -40.52 -4.06 -3.82
CA LYS A 75 -41.55 -4.57 -4.74
C LYS A 75 -41.34 -6.04 -5.09
N ASP A 76 -40.09 -6.42 -5.31
CA ASP A 76 -39.69 -7.76 -5.73
C ASP A 76 -38.29 -8.11 -5.23
N ALA A 77 -37.92 -9.39 -5.38
CA ALA A 77 -36.61 -9.91 -5.02
C ALA A 77 -35.46 -9.18 -5.73
N LYS A 78 -35.68 -8.73 -6.97
CA LYS A 78 -34.68 -7.99 -7.74
C LYS A 78 -34.39 -6.63 -7.12
N SER A 79 -35.42 -5.86 -6.80
CA SER A 79 -35.30 -4.55 -6.15
C SER A 79 -34.60 -4.64 -4.80
N LEU A 80 -34.85 -5.72 -4.03
CA LEU A 80 -34.13 -6.02 -2.80
C LEU A 80 -32.65 -6.34 -3.07
N ALA A 81 -32.36 -7.19 -4.06
CA ALA A 81 -31.00 -7.55 -4.43
C ALA A 81 -30.19 -6.33 -4.91
N ASP A 82 -30.75 -5.50 -5.77
CA ASP A 82 -30.14 -4.26 -6.25
C ASP A 82 -29.83 -3.31 -5.09
N HIS A 83 -30.72 -3.22 -4.10
CA HIS A 83 -30.47 -2.43 -2.89
C HIS A 83 -29.33 -3.01 -2.04
N MET A 84 -29.31 -4.33 -1.83
CA MET A 84 -28.25 -5.01 -1.09
C MET A 84 -26.88 -4.84 -1.77
N GLU A 85 -26.83 -4.95 -3.09
CA GLU A 85 -25.61 -4.72 -3.86
C GLU A 85 -25.10 -3.28 -3.69
N ASN A 86 -26.00 -2.30 -3.73
CA ASN A 86 -25.64 -0.90 -3.44
C ASN A 86 -25.09 -0.74 -2.01
N LEU A 87 -25.71 -1.39 -1.01
CA LEU A 87 -25.21 -1.37 0.37
C LEU A 87 -23.82 -2.01 0.50
N LEU A 88 -23.58 -3.13 -0.19
CA LEU A 88 -22.27 -3.79 -0.22
C LEU A 88 -21.21 -2.85 -0.83
N ARG A 89 -21.52 -2.22 -1.97
CA ARG A 89 -20.63 -1.24 -2.60
C ARG A 89 -20.32 -0.05 -1.68
N ILE A 90 -21.33 0.48 -0.99
CA ILE A 90 -21.13 1.57 -0.02
C ILE A 90 -20.23 1.09 1.13
N ARG A 91 -20.48 -0.10 1.68
CA ARG A 91 -19.66 -0.69 2.74
C ARG A 91 -18.21 -0.84 2.32
N GLU A 92 -17.95 -1.37 1.12
CA GLU A 92 -16.60 -1.51 0.57
C GLU A 92 -15.90 -0.15 0.44
N SER A 93 -16.58 0.86 -0.10
CA SER A 93 -16.06 2.22 -0.18
C SER A 93 -15.72 2.78 1.20
N LEU A 94 -16.57 2.58 2.20
CA LEU A 94 -16.33 3.05 3.57
C LEU A 94 -15.12 2.34 4.20
N LEU A 95 -14.98 1.03 4.01
CA LEU A 95 -13.82 0.28 4.51
C LEU A 95 -12.53 0.76 3.87
N GLN A 96 -12.52 0.99 2.55
CA GLN A 96 -11.35 1.54 1.86
C GLN A 96 -10.98 2.94 2.36
N GLN A 97 -11.98 3.78 2.61
CA GLN A 97 -11.74 5.11 3.17
C GLN A 97 -11.18 5.04 4.60
N ASP A 98 -11.70 4.14 5.44
CA ASP A 98 -11.21 3.95 6.79
C ASP A 98 -9.76 3.45 6.81
N LEU A 99 -9.43 2.48 5.95
CA LEU A 99 -8.05 2.00 5.77
C LEU A 99 -7.11 3.15 5.38
N LYS A 100 -7.46 3.95 4.36
CA LYS A 100 -6.66 5.11 3.94
C LYS A 100 -6.48 6.14 5.05
N LYS A 101 -7.49 6.36 5.89
CA LYS A 101 -7.40 7.27 7.03
C LYS A 101 -6.45 6.73 8.11
N ARG A 102 -6.53 5.43 8.40
CA ARG A 102 -5.64 4.76 9.36
C ARG A 102 -4.18 4.81 8.90
N GLU A 103 -3.92 4.52 7.62
CA GLU A 103 -2.58 4.61 7.03
C GLU A 103 -2.00 6.02 7.17
N LYS A 104 -2.78 7.06 6.84
CA LYS A 104 -2.36 8.46 7.01
C LYS A 104 -2.09 8.82 8.46
N TYR A 105 -2.93 8.35 9.38
CA TYR A 105 -2.75 8.59 10.80
C TYR A 105 -1.47 7.94 11.32
N ASP A 106 -1.19 6.70 10.91
CA ASP A 106 0.03 5.99 11.29
C ASP A 106 1.27 6.65 10.71
N GLU A 107 1.22 7.15 9.48
CA GLU A 107 2.31 7.93 8.88
C GLU A 107 2.59 9.21 9.68
N LEU A 108 1.56 10.01 9.94
CA LEU A 108 1.69 11.23 10.75
C LEU A 108 2.24 10.94 12.15
N ARG A 109 1.79 9.85 12.77
CA ARG A 109 2.27 9.40 14.08
C ARG A 109 3.77 9.08 14.04
N ARG A 110 4.23 8.34 13.02
CA ARG A 110 5.66 8.02 12.84
C ARG A 110 6.49 9.28 12.63
N THR A 111 6.02 10.20 11.78
CA THR A 111 6.70 11.48 11.54
C THR A 111 6.79 12.32 12.81
N LEU A 112 5.72 12.40 13.59
CA LEU A 112 5.71 13.12 14.86
C LEU A 112 6.71 12.53 15.85
N GLN A 113 6.73 11.20 15.99
CA GLN A 113 7.67 10.51 16.88
C GLN A 113 9.13 10.76 16.46
N SER A 114 9.42 10.69 15.14
CA SER A 114 10.75 10.98 14.62
C SER A 114 11.19 12.42 14.90
N ASN A 115 10.30 13.39 14.67
CA ASN A 115 10.57 14.80 14.95
C ASN A 115 10.82 15.06 16.45
N GLN A 116 9.99 14.47 17.33
CA GLN A 116 10.16 14.56 18.78
C GLN A 116 11.51 14.00 19.24
N GLU A 117 11.95 12.87 18.67
CA GLU A 117 13.25 12.28 18.98
C GLU A 117 14.39 13.17 18.48
N GLN A 118 14.29 13.71 17.26
CA GLN A 118 15.27 14.67 16.75
C GLN A 118 15.40 15.90 17.66
N HIS A 119 14.28 16.48 18.09
CA HIS A 119 14.29 17.61 19.03
C HIS A 119 14.86 17.24 20.40
N ARG A 120 14.60 16.01 20.89
CA ARG A 120 15.22 15.51 22.12
C ARG A 120 16.74 15.42 21.98
N LEU A 121 17.23 14.85 20.89
CA LEU A 121 18.67 14.71 20.62
C LEU A 121 19.36 16.07 20.52
N MET A 122 18.77 17.04 19.80
CA MET A 122 19.33 18.39 19.71
C MET A 122 19.41 19.08 21.08
N ARG A 123 18.38 18.93 21.93
CA ARG A 123 18.41 19.47 23.29
C ARG A 123 19.50 18.83 24.14
N LEU A 124 19.67 17.52 24.04
CA LEU A 124 20.75 16.82 24.74
C LEU A 124 22.12 17.31 24.31
N GLN A 125 22.34 17.48 23.00
CA GLN A 125 23.57 18.05 22.47
C GLN A 125 23.82 19.46 23.00
N LYS A 126 22.82 20.34 22.95
CA LYS A 126 22.97 21.71 23.45
C LYS A 126 23.22 21.77 24.95
N ASN A 127 22.58 20.91 25.74
CA ASN A 127 22.84 20.81 27.17
C ASN A 127 24.27 20.33 27.46
N TYR A 128 24.78 19.41 26.65
CA TYR A 128 26.17 18.96 26.76
C TYR A 128 27.15 20.10 26.45
N GLU A 129 26.95 20.82 25.33
CA GLU A 129 27.75 21.99 24.97
C GLU A 129 27.72 23.08 26.06
N LEU A 130 26.54 23.36 26.63
CA LEU A 130 26.40 24.31 27.74
C LEU A 130 27.17 23.87 28.98
N SER A 131 27.07 22.59 29.37
CA SER A 131 27.79 22.07 30.53
C SER A 131 29.32 22.16 30.35
N GLN A 132 29.83 21.93 29.14
CA GLN A 132 31.25 22.14 28.85
C GLN A 132 31.66 23.61 29.01
N MET A 133 30.87 24.52 28.46
CA MET A 133 31.13 25.97 28.55
C MET A 133 31.07 26.48 29.99
N GLU A 134 30.14 25.96 30.81
CA GLU A 134 30.07 26.29 32.24
C GLU A 134 31.35 25.89 32.99
N VAL A 135 31.88 24.70 32.70
CA VAL A 135 33.14 24.22 33.29
C VAL A 135 34.32 25.09 32.85
N GLU A 136 34.42 25.44 31.57
CA GLU A 136 35.47 26.31 31.04
C GLU A 136 35.38 27.72 31.65
N HIS A 137 34.17 28.26 31.77
CA HIS A 137 33.93 29.57 32.37
C HIS A 137 34.32 29.59 33.86
N GLU A 138 33.96 28.57 34.64
CA GLU A 138 34.33 28.51 36.06
C GLU A 138 35.84 28.34 36.25
N LYS A 139 36.50 27.60 35.34
CA LYS A 139 37.96 27.51 35.32
C LYS A 139 38.60 28.88 35.05
N ALA A 140 38.19 29.58 34.00
CA ALA A 140 38.69 30.91 33.67
C ALA A 140 38.46 31.91 34.81
N ARG A 141 37.28 31.86 35.44
CA ARG A 141 36.94 32.68 36.61
C ARG A 141 37.87 32.41 37.79
N SER A 142 38.16 31.13 38.06
CA SER A 142 39.09 30.74 39.11
C SER A 142 40.50 31.29 38.85
N GLU A 143 40.98 31.19 37.61
CA GLU A 143 42.28 31.75 37.20
C GLU A 143 42.33 33.28 37.39
N VAL A 144 41.28 34.01 36.97
CA VAL A 144 41.19 35.46 37.19
C VAL A 144 41.25 35.81 38.67
N LEU A 145 40.50 35.12 39.53
CA LEU A 145 40.53 35.34 40.98
C LEU A 145 41.92 35.08 41.58
N GLU A 146 42.65 34.07 41.08
CA GLU A 146 44.03 33.84 41.50
C GLU A 146 44.96 34.99 41.09
N TRP A 147 44.82 35.51 39.88
CA TRP A 147 45.59 36.66 39.41
C TRP A 147 45.27 37.93 40.20
N GLU A 148 44.00 38.19 40.49
CA GLU A 148 43.57 39.31 41.34
C GLU A 148 44.18 39.21 42.73
N ARG A 149 44.17 38.02 43.35
CA ARG A 149 44.82 37.82 44.66
C ARG A 149 46.32 38.11 44.60
N LYS A 150 47.03 37.59 43.59
CA LYS A 150 48.47 37.86 43.41
C LYS A 150 48.74 39.36 43.21
N TRP A 151 47.91 40.02 42.42
CA TRP A 151 48.00 41.46 42.18
C TRP A 151 47.79 42.27 43.47
N ASN A 152 46.75 41.95 44.25
CA ASN A 152 46.47 42.60 45.52
C ASN A 152 47.64 42.42 46.50
N GLN A 153 48.25 41.24 46.57
CA GLN A 153 49.45 40.99 47.40
C GLN A 153 50.64 41.86 46.99
N ILE A 154 50.87 42.04 45.68
CA ILE A 154 51.92 42.93 45.17
C ILE A 154 51.62 44.38 45.58
N GLN A 155 50.39 44.85 45.38
CA GLN A 155 49.99 46.21 45.75
C GLN A 155 50.11 46.46 47.26
N GLU A 156 49.69 45.52 48.10
CA GLU A 156 49.85 45.60 49.55
C GLU A 156 51.33 45.66 49.95
N THR A 157 52.16 44.79 49.36
CA THR A 157 53.60 44.75 49.66
C THR A 157 54.27 46.06 49.24
N ALA A 158 53.95 46.57 48.05
CA ALA A 158 54.46 47.83 47.54
C ALA A 158 54.03 49.03 48.41
N SER A 159 52.78 49.02 48.89
CA SER A 159 52.27 50.06 49.81
C SER A 159 53.00 50.01 51.16
N LYS A 160 53.23 48.81 51.71
CA LYS A 160 53.98 48.60 52.95
C LYS A 160 55.43 49.05 52.82
N THR A 161 56.10 48.72 51.72
CA THR A 161 57.49 49.16 51.48
C THR A 161 57.54 50.67 51.31
N HIS A 162 56.69 51.29 50.49
CA HIS A 162 56.62 52.75 50.34
C HIS A 162 56.44 53.46 51.68
N PHE A 163 55.49 53.00 52.50
CA PHE A 163 55.26 53.54 53.85
C PHE A 163 56.48 53.38 54.77
N SER A 164 57.19 52.24 54.70
CA SER A 164 58.41 52.00 55.48
C SER A 164 59.59 52.88 55.02
N TRP A 165 59.76 53.07 53.71
CA TRP A 165 60.76 53.95 53.11
C TRP A 165 60.51 55.41 53.49
N ASP A 166 59.26 55.87 53.43
CA ASP A 166 58.88 57.22 53.87
C ASP A 166 59.11 57.43 55.36
N LYS A 167 58.75 56.44 56.20
CA LYS A 167 58.99 56.49 57.65
C LYS A 167 60.49 56.52 57.98
N SER A 168 61.29 55.77 57.24
CA SER A 168 62.76 55.76 57.39
C SER A 168 63.36 57.08 56.94
N ARG A 169 62.91 57.62 55.79
CA ARG A 169 63.30 58.96 55.30
C ARG A 169 62.97 60.05 56.32
N TRP A 170 61.75 60.08 56.86
CA TRP A 170 61.35 61.03 57.91
C TRP A 170 62.22 60.96 59.16
N ARG A 171 62.56 59.76 59.65
CA ARG A 171 63.43 59.59 60.83
C ARG A 171 64.85 60.14 60.61
N HIS A 172 65.40 60.01 59.40
CA HIS A 172 66.73 60.54 59.07
C HIS A 172 66.69 62.08 58.91
N SER A 173 65.59 62.63 58.40
CA SER A 173 65.37 64.09 58.33
C SER A 173 65.26 64.76 59.71
N THR A 174 64.73 64.05 60.71
CA THR A 174 64.54 64.58 62.08
C THR A 174 65.73 64.34 63.02
N SER A 175 66.69 63.49 62.63
CA SER A 175 67.89 63.21 63.44
C SER A 175 69.12 64.03 63.01
N THR A 176 68.96 64.97 62.06
CA THR A 176 70.03 65.83 61.52
C THR A 176 69.81 67.31 61.88
N LYS A 177 69.45 67.57 63.14
CA LYS A 177 69.46 68.88 63.81
C LYS A 177 70.04 68.69 65.21
#